data_AF-A0A537BZL1-F1
#
_entry.id   AF-A0A537BZL1-F1
#
_cell.length_a   1.000
_cell.length_b   1.000
_cell.length_c   1.000
_cell.angle_alpha   90.00
_cell.angle_beta   90.00
_cell.angle_gamma   90.00
#
_symmetry.space_group_name_H-M   'P 1'
#
loop_
_entity.id
_entity.type
_entity.pdbx_description
1 polymer ?
#
loop_
_entity_poly.entity_id
_entity_poly.type
_entity_poly.pdbx_seq_one_letter_code
_entity_poly.pdbx_strand_id
1 'polypeptide(L)'
;MGFLPGNGSLLYASIPTLPGSPLMHNLAAPAGRILIALIFLLSGIDKIVHFAPTLGYMQKAGLPFPQALLIASAIIEIVAALAIMAGWKTRWAAALLFLWMIPVTWVFHNPGGGQEQMTHFMKNVAISGGLLLLFALGPGAFSVNRSS
;
A
#
# COMPACT_ATOMS: atom_id res chain seq x y z
N MET A 1 38.70 2.62 -39.10
CA MET A 1 37.46 1.99 -39.61
C MET A 1 36.78 1.34 -38.42
N GLY A 2 35.56 1.77 -38.10
CA GLY A 2 35.01 1.84 -36.74
C GLY A 2 34.59 0.52 -36.09
N PHE A 3 34.74 0.51 -34.76
CA PHE A 3 34.25 -0.48 -33.81
C PHE A 3 32.78 -0.13 -33.47
N LEU A 4 31.83 -1.05 -33.66
CA LEU A 4 30.46 -0.90 -33.15
C LEU A 4 30.23 -1.86 -31.99
N PRO A 5 29.88 -1.38 -30.79
CA PRO A 5 29.34 -2.21 -29.71
C PRO A 5 27.82 -2.40 -29.90
N GLY A 6 27.37 -3.65 -29.90
CA GLY A 6 25.96 -4.04 -30.00
C GLY A 6 25.17 -3.74 -28.72
N ASN A 7 24.03 -3.09 -28.92
CA ASN A 7 23.06 -2.66 -27.92
C ASN A 7 22.47 -3.82 -27.11
N GLY A 8 22.72 -3.84 -25.79
CA GLY A 8 21.99 -4.65 -24.81
C GLY A 8 20.66 -4.04 -24.33
N SER A 9 20.02 -3.17 -25.12
CA SER A 9 18.86 -2.35 -24.68
C SER A 9 17.49 -2.84 -25.17
N LEU A 10 17.38 -4.03 -25.77
CA LEU A 10 16.13 -4.49 -26.39
C LEU A 10 15.16 -5.27 -25.48
N LEU A 11 15.45 -5.46 -24.19
CA LEU A 11 14.57 -6.23 -23.29
C LEU A 11 13.57 -5.38 -22.47
N TYR A 12 13.54 -4.05 -22.64
CA TYR A 12 12.59 -3.18 -21.92
C TYR A 12 11.49 -2.55 -22.82
N ALA A 13 11.55 -2.75 -24.13
CA ALA A 13 10.83 -1.90 -25.09
C ALA A 13 9.51 -2.47 -25.66
N SER A 14 8.86 -3.42 -25.00
CA SER A 14 7.65 -4.02 -25.59
C SER A 14 6.65 -4.57 -24.57
N ILE A 15 6.37 -3.81 -23.51
CA ILE A 15 5.01 -3.85 -22.95
C ILE A 15 4.18 -2.93 -23.84
N PRO A 16 3.16 -3.44 -24.56
CA PRO A 16 2.21 -2.58 -25.25
C PRO A 16 1.63 -1.64 -24.20
N THR A 17 1.93 -0.34 -24.30
CA THR A 17 1.19 0.66 -23.53
C THR A 17 -0.25 0.53 -23.98
N LEU A 18 -1.11 -0.09 -23.15
CA LEU A 18 -2.55 -0.07 -23.38
C LEU A 18 -2.90 1.40 -23.65
N PRO A 19 -3.55 1.75 -24.77
CA PRO A 19 -3.94 3.12 -25.07
C PRO A 19 -5.06 3.51 -24.08
N GLY A 20 -4.67 3.74 -22.83
CA GLY A 20 -5.54 4.33 -21.83
C GLY A 20 -5.71 5.78 -22.21
N SER A 21 -6.95 6.19 -22.44
CA SER A 21 -7.26 7.58 -22.72
C SER A 21 -6.58 8.49 -21.68
N PRO A 22 -6.22 9.75 -22.03
CA PRO A 22 -5.61 10.68 -21.07
C PRO A 22 -6.38 10.75 -19.74
N LEU A 23 -7.69 10.50 -19.78
CA LEU A 23 -8.58 10.39 -18.62
C LEU A 23 -8.17 9.27 -17.64
N MET A 24 -7.81 8.07 -18.12
CA MET A 24 -7.40 6.96 -17.25
C MET A 24 -6.09 7.26 -16.52
N HIS A 25 -5.12 7.81 -17.23
CA HIS A 25 -3.81 8.15 -16.67
C HIS A 25 -3.87 9.35 -15.73
N ASN A 26 -4.69 10.35 -16.06
CA ASN A 26 -4.78 11.59 -15.29
C ASN A 26 -5.78 11.52 -14.14
N LEU A 27 -6.83 10.70 -14.21
CA LEU A 27 -7.84 10.64 -13.14
C LEU A 27 -7.90 9.27 -12.45
N ALA A 28 -7.98 8.18 -13.21
CA ALA A 28 -8.22 6.86 -12.62
C ALA A 28 -7.03 6.37 -11.79
N ALA A 29 -5.79 6.52 -12.27
CA ALA A 29 -4.61 6.08 -11.50
C ALA A 29 -4.40 6.88 -10.19
N PRO A 30 -4.46 8.23 -10.18
CA PRO A 30 -4.42 8.99 -8.93
C PRO A 30 -5.60 8.69 -8.00
N ALA A 31 -6.81 8.55 -8.53
CA ALA A 31 -7.98 8.18 -7.72
C ALA A 31 -7.79 6.80 -7.06
N GLY A 32 -7.36 5.79 -7.82
CA GLY A 32 -7.07 4.45 -7.29
C GLY A 32 -5.99 4.48 -6.20
N ARG A 33 -4.92 5.25 -6.43
CA ARG A 33 -3.84 5.47 -5.44
C ARG A 33 -4.38 6.07 -4.14
N ILE A 34 -5.23 7.10 -4.24
CA ILE A 34 -5.85 7.77 -3.09
C ILE A 34 -6.79 6.81 -2.36
N LEU A 35 -7.65 6.08 -3.08
CA LEU A 35 -8.61 5.16 -2.48
C LEU A 35 -7.92 4.00 -1.74
N ILE A 36 -6.85 3.44 -2.31
CA ILE A 36 -6.05 2.40 -1.63
C ILE A 36 -5.39 2.98 -0.37
N ALA A 37 -4.80 4.18 -0.43
CA ALA A 37 -4.13 4.78 0.72
C ALA A 37 -5.10 5.25 1.82
N LEU A 38 -6.32 5.66 1.45
CA LEU A 38 -7.32 6.22 2.36
C LEU A 38 -7.63 5.28 3.52
N ILE A 39 -7.73 3.97 3.27
CA ILE A 39 -8.05 3.01 4.33
C ILE A 39 -6.96 2.96 5.41
N PHE A 40 -5.69 3.09 5.03
CA PHE A 40 -4.57 3.14 5.98
C PHE A 40 -4.54 4.46 6.73
N LEU A 41 -4.79 5.58 6.04
CA LEU A 41 -4.84 6.89 6.70
C LEU A 41 -5.92 6.92 7.79
N LEU A 42 -7.13 6.46 7.47
CA LEU A 42 -8.23 6.38 8.43
C LEU A 42 -7.92 5.39 9.56
N SER A 43 -7.38 4.21 9.22
CA SER A 43 -6.96 3.18 10.19
C SER A 43 -5.90 3.67 11.17
N GLY A 44 -4.93 4.47 10.70
CA GLY A 44 -3.87 5.03 11.53
C GLY A 44 -4.36 6.17 12.43
N ILE A 45 -5.24 7.03 11.92
CA ILE A 45 -5.91 8.07 12.74
C ILE A 45 -6.76 7.42 13.82
N ASP A 46 -7.52 6.38 13.47
CA ASP A 46 -8.37 5.64 14.40
C ASP A 46 -7.56 5.07 15.58
N LYS A 47 -6.36 4.55 15.34
CA LYS A 47 -5.44 4.07 16.38
C LYS A 47 -5.00 5.16 17.36
N ILE A 48 -4.99 6.42 16.95
CA ILE A 48 -4.66 7.55 17.82
C ILE A 48 -5.90 7.99 18.60
N VAL A 49 -7.03 8.14 17.92
CA VAL A 49 -8.30 8.58 18.53
C VAL A 49 -8.83 7.55 19.53
N HIS A 50 -8.77 6.26 19.18
CA HIS A 50 -9.28 5.14 19.97
C HIS A 50 -8.14 4.31 20.58
N PHE A 51 -7.06 4.98 21.00
CA PHE A 51 -5.84 4.33 21.47
C PHE A 51 -6.07 3.28 22.58
N ALA A 52 -6.79 3.63 23.66
CA ALA A 52 -6.99 2.73 24.79
C ALA A 52 -7.82 1.47 24.42
N PRO A 53 -8.97 1.59 23.72
CA PRO A 53 -9.67 0.43 23.17
C PRO A 53 -8.80 -0.45 22.28
N THR A 54 -8.05 0.13 21.33
CA THR A 54 -7.19 -0.65 20.43
C THR A 54 -6.06 -1.35 21.18
N LEU A 55 -5.45 -0.68 22.16
CA LEU A 55 -4.43 -1.28 23.02
C LEU A 55 -4.98 -2.50 23.78
N GLY A 56 -6.19 -2.37 24.36
CA GLY A 56 -6.85 -3.48 25.04
C GLY A 56 -7.14 -4.67 24.12
N TYR A 57 -7.49 -4.40 22.86
CA TYR A 57 -7.66 -5.45 21.85
C TYR A 57 -6.33 -6.15 21.50
N MET A 58 -5.25 -5.39 21.30
CA MET A 58 -3.91 -5.94 21.03
C MET A 58 -3.35 -6.75 22.21
N GLN A 59 -3.65 -6.35 23.45
CA GLN A 59 -3.30 -7.10 24.65
C GLN A 59 -4.03 -8.45 24.70
N LYS A 60 -5.33 -8.48 24.39
CA LYS A 60 -6.12 -9.72 24.31
C LYS A 60 -5.63 -10.66 23.21
N ALA A 61 -5.08 -10.12 22.14
CA ALA A 61 -4.45 -10.89 21.07
C ALA A 61 -3.06 -11.48 21.46
N GLY A 62 -2.54 -11.17 22.65
CA GLY A 62 -1.29 -11.75 23.15
C GLY A 62 -0.03 -11.22 22.47
N LEU A 63 -0.10 -10.03 21.85
CA LEU A 63 1.05 -9.44 21.17
C LEU A 63 2.14 -9.01 22.16
N PRO A 64 3.43 -9.22 21.83
CA PRO A 64 4.52 -8.66 22.62
C PRO A 64 4.55 -7.14 22.47
N PHE A 65 4.79 -6.42 23.57
CA PHE A 65 4.91 -4.95 23.58
C PHE A 65 3.77 -4.22 22.85
N PRO A 66 2.49 -4.49 23.16
CA PRO A 66 1.34 -4.07 22.34
C PRO A 66 1.23 -2.55 22.19
N GLN A 67 1.66 -1.79 23.19
CA GLN A 67 1.68 -0.32 23.12
C GLN A 67 2.71 0.20 22.10
N ALA A 68 3.92 -0.37 22.08
CA ALA A 68 4.94 0.02 21.11
C ALA A 68 4.51 -0.36 19.68
N LEU A 69 3.90 -1.54 19.51
CA LEU A 69 3.35 -1.97 18.24
C LEU A 69 2.18 -1.07 17.77
N LEU A 70 1.30 -0.64 18.68
CA LEU A 70 0.21 0.27 18.36
C LEU A 70 0.73 1.60 17.82
N ILE A 71 1.70 2.21 18.52
CA ILE A 71 2.33 3.47 18.11
C ILE A 71 3.03 3.30 16.76
N ALA A 72 3.83 2.24 16.60
CA ALA A 72 4.53 1.96 15.35
C ALA A 72 3.54 1.76 14.19
N SER A 73 2.44 1.03 14.44
CA SER A 73 1.39 0.76 13.46
C SER A 73 0.72 2.06 12.98
N ALA A 74 0.33 2.95 13.91
CA ALA A 74 -0.26 4.24 13.56
C ALA A 74 0.70 5.12 12.73
N ILE A 75 1.99 5.19 13.11
CA ILE A 75 3.00 5.95 12.36
C ILE A 75 3.20 5.37 10.96
N ILE A 76 3.37 4.05 10.84
CA ILE A 76 3.57 3.38 9.55
C ILE A 76 2.40 3.65 8.61
N GLU A 77 1.17 3.45 9.09
CA GLU A 77 -0.04 3.64 8.30
C GLU A 77 -0.20 5.09 7.82
N ILE A 78 -0.08 6.07 8.72
CA ILE A 78 -0.28 7.48 8.38
C ILE A 78 0.82 7.96 7.42
N VAL A 79 2.09 7.72 7.75
CA VAL A 79 3.21 8.25 6.95
C VAL A 79 3.22 7.61 5.56
N ALA A 80 3.03 6.29 5.47
CA ALA A 80 3.02 5.60 4.19
C ALA A 80 1.78 5.96 3.36
N ALA A 81 0.60 6.10 3.98
CA ALA A 81 -0.61 6.54 3.29
C ALA A 81 -0.44 7.94 2.70
N LEU A 82 0.06 8.90 3.48
CA LEU A 82 0.31 10.26 3.00
C LEU A 82 1.34 10.28 1.87
N ALA A 83 2.42 9.50 1.98
CA ALA A 83 3.42 9.35 0.92
C ALA A 83 2.80 8.79 -0.38
N ILE A 84 1.96 7.75 -0.28
CA ILE A 84 1.23 7.20 -1.42
C ILE A 84 0.27 8.24 -2.02
N MET A 85 -0.55 8.90 -1.20
CA MET A 85 -1.52 9.92 -1.67
C MET A 85 -0.83 11.06 -2.41
N ALA A 86 0.29 11.55 -1.89
CA ALA A 86 1.12 12.60 -2.51
C ALA A 86 1.88 12.11 -3.77
N GLY A 87 1.90 10.81 -4.04
CA GLY A 87 2.74 10.25 -5.10
C GLY A 87 4.24 10.33 -4.79
N TRP A 88 4.62 10.48 -3.53
CA TRP A 88 6.00 10.58 -3.08
C TRP A 88 6.51 9.22 -2.61
N LYS A 89 7.56 8.70 -3.26
CA LYS A 89 8.14 7.36 -2.96
C LYS A 89 7.08 6.24 -2.94
N THR A 90 6.03 6.34 -3.76
CA THR A 90 4.85 5.45 -3.77
C THR A 90 5.21 3.96 -3.80
N ARG A 91 6.24 3.56 -4.56
CA ARG A 91 6.67 2.16 -4.61
C ARG A 91 7.07 1.65 -3.22
N TRP A 92 7.98 2.36 -2.56
CA TRP A 92 8.50 1.97 -1.24
C TRP A 92 7.43 2.08 -0.15
N ALA A 93 6.59 3.11 -0.19
CA ALA A 93 5.48 3.24 0.73
C ALA A 93 4.45 2.11 0.57
N ALA A 94 4.14 1.71 -0.67
CA ALA A 94 3.25 0.59 -0.95
C ALA A 94 3.85 -0.76 -0.50
N ALA A 95 5.16 -0.97 -0.71
CA ALA A 95 5.85 -2.16 -0.21
C ALA A 95 5.84 -2.24 1.32
N LEU A 96 6.05 -1.11 2.00
CA LEU A 96 5.97 -1.03 3.46
C LEU A 96 4.57 -1.41 3.97
N LEU A 97 3.51 -0.84 3.40
CA LEU A 97 2.15 -1.17 3.79
C LEU A 97 1.76 -2.61 3.45
N PHE A 98 2.28 -3.16 2.34
CA PHE A 98 2.07 -4.55 1.98
C PHE A 98 2.66 -5.48 3.03
N LEU A 99 3.92 -5.26 3.43
CA LEU A 99 4.57 -6.04 4.47
C LEU A 99 3.90 -5.88 5.84
N TRP A 100 3.47 -4.67 6.17
CA TRP A 100 2.73 -4.39 7.41
C TRP A 100 1.36 -5.09 7.44
N MET A 101 0.68 -5.21 6.28
CA MET A 101 -0.64 -5.84 6.19
C MET A 101 -0.61 -7.33 6.54
N ILE A 102 0.49 -8.02 6.26
CA ILE A 102 0.62 -9.47 6.48
C ILE A 102 0.34 -9.84 7.95
N PRO A 103 1.12 -9.38 8.95
CA PRO A 103 0.87 -9.76 10.34
C PRO A 103 -0.50 -9.29 10.83
N VAL A 104 -0.96 -8.10 10.43
CA VAL A 104 -2.28 -7.58 10.84
C VAL A 104 -3.41 -8.49 10.36
N THR A 105 -3.34 -8.96 9.12
CA THR A 105 -4.35 -9.85 8.52
C THR A 105 -4.41 -11.18 9.25
N TRP A 106 -3.27 -11.81 9.53
CA TRP A 106 -3.23 -13.12 10.17
C TRP A 106 -3.59 -13.07 11.66
N VAL A 107 -3.17 -12.03 12.37
CA VAL A 107 -3.40 -11.90 13.82
C VAL A 107 -4.85 -11.51 14.11
N PHE A 108 -5.39 -10.53 13.38
CA PHE A 108 -6.69 -9.94 13.72
C PHE A 108 -7.85 -10.41 12.83
N HIS A 109 -7.55 -11.04 11.69
CA HIS A 109 -8.55 -11.46 10.71
C HIS A 109 -8.36 -12.91 10.25
N ASN A 110 -8.16 -13.82 11.20
CA ASN A 110 -7.96 -15.23 10.89
C ASN A 110 -9.23 -15.82 10.21
N PRO A 111 -9.11 -16.41 9.00
CA PRO A 111 -10.25 -16.94 8.25
C PRO A 111 -10.98 -18.10 8.97
N GLY A 112 -10.37 -18.75 9.96
CA GLY A 112 -11.01 -19.75 10.81
C GLY A 112 -11.96 -19.18 11.88
N GLY A 113 -12.00 -17.85 12.07
CA GLY A 113 -12.82 -17.17 13.07
C GLY A 113 -14.29 -16.94 12.68
N GLY A 114 -14.75 -17.51 11.57
CA GLY A 114 -16.11 -17.35 11.04
C GLY A 114 -16.22 -16.36 9.87
N GLN A 115 -17.44 -16.17 9.38
CA GLN A 115 -17.71 -15.45 8.12
C GLN A 115 -17.25 -13.98 8.15
N GLU A 116 -17.39 -13.31 9.28
CA GLU A 116 -16.99 -11.91 9.42
C GLU A 116 -15.46 -11.77 9.36
N GLN A 117 -14.71 -12.66 10.01
CA GLN A 117 -13.24 -12.68 9.92
C GLN A 117 -12.76 -13.06 8.52
N MET A 118 -13.42 -14.01 7.85
CA MET A 118 -13.14 -14.32 6.44
C MET A 118 -13.35 -13.09 5.53
N THR A 119 -14.38 -12.29 5.79
CA THR A 119 -14.66 -11.07 5.03
C THR A 119 -13.53 -10.05 5.20
N HIS A 120 -13.07 -9.84 6.44
CA HIS A 120 -11.94 -8.95 6.70
C HIS A 120 -10.61 -9.46 6.14
N PHE A 121 -10.39 -10.78 6.20
CA PHE A 121 -9.25 -11.43 5.57
C PHE A 121 -9.20 -11.15 4.07
N MET A 122 -10.30 -11.44 3.36
CA MET A 122 -10.40 -11.23 1.92
C MET A 122 -10.30 -9.76 1.52
N LYS A 123 -10.84 -8.84 2.33
CA LYS A 123 -10.63 -7.40 2.17
C LYS A 123 -9.14 -7.06 2.19
N ASN A 124 -8.39 -7.57 3.18
CA ASN A 124 -6.95 -7.31 3.28
C ASN A 124 -6.14 -7.97 2.15
N VAL A 125 -6.54 -9.15 1.67
CA VAL A 125 -5.95 -9.79 0.48
C VAL A 125 -6.13 -8.90 -0.75
N ALA A 126 -7.34 -8.38 -0.97
CA ALA A 126 -7.62 -7.47 -2.09
C ALA A 126 -6.80 -6.17 -2.00
N ILE A 127 -6.72 -5.56 -0.81
CA ILE A 127 -5.91 -4.37 -0.58
C ILE A 127 -4.42 -4.66 -0.83
N SER A 128 -3.91 -5.80 -0.37
CA SER A 128 -2.52 -6.22 -0.62
C SER A 128 -2.23 -6.35 -2.11
N GLY A 129 -3.17 -6.89 -2.89
CA GLY A 129 -3.09 -6.89 -4.36
C GLY A 129 -3.00 -5.49 -4.94
N GLY A 130 -3.84 -4.56 -4.47
CA GLY A 130 -3.78 -3.15 -4.87
C GLY A 130 -2.44 -2.48 -4.55
N LEU A 131 -1.87 -2.75 -3.37
CA LEU A 131 -0.55 -2.26 -2.98
C LEU A 131 0.57 -2.81 -3.86
N LEU A 132 0.52 -4.10 -4.21
CA LEU A 132 1.50 -4.71 -5.14
C LEU A 132 1.39 -4.10 -6.55
N LEU A 133 0.18 -3.78 -7.00
CA LEU A 133 -0.02 -3.05 -8.26
C LEU A 133 0.58 -1.63 -8.17
N LEU A 134 0.36 -0.90 -7.09
CA LEU A 134 1.00 0.41 -6.87
C LEU A 134 2.53 0.31 -6.79
N PHE A 135 3.05 -0.75 -6.19
CA PHE A 135 4.49 -1.03 -6.18
C PHE A 135 5.03 -1.24 -7.60
N ALA A 136 4.34 -2.03 -8.41
CA ALA A 136 4.76 -2.35 -9.78
C ALA A 136 4.66 -1.13 -10.72
N LEU A 137 3.52 -0.43 -10.69
CA LEU A 137 3.18 0.66 -11.62
C LEU A 137 3.77 2.02 -11.18
N GLY A 138 4.11 2.18 -9.90
CA GLY A 138 4.62 3.43 -9.37
C GLY A 138 3.56 4.53 -9.21
N PRO A 139 3.97 5.80 -9.08
CA PRO A 139 3.09 6.86 -8.62
C PRO A 139 2.06 7.34 -9.63
N GLY A 140 2.29 7.19 -10.95
CA GLY A 140 1.41 7.72 -11.99
C GLY A 140 1.37 9.26 -12.05
N ALA A 141 0.33 9.82 -12.66
CA ALA A 141 0.12 11.26 -12.78
C ALA A 141 -0.08 11.96 -11.42
N PHE A 142 0.06 13.29 -11.40
CA PHE A 142 -0.12 14.14 -10.20
C PHE A 142 0.69 13.64 -9.00
N SER A 143 1.97 13.38 -9.21
CA SER A 143 2.91 12.91 -8.18
C SER A 143 4.03 13.91 -7.96
N VAL A 144 4.44 14.07 -6.69
CA VAL A 144 5.48 15.05 -6.30
C VAL A 144 6.86 14.70 -6.89
N ASN A 145 7.12 13.43 -7.20
CA ASN A 145 8.36 12.96 -7.84
C ASN A 145 8.18 12.62 -9.33
N ARG A 146 7.57 13.49 -10.12
CA ARG A 146 7.60 13.36 -11.58
C ARG A 146 8.98 13.81 -12.09
N SER A 147 9.94 12.90 -12.19
CA SER A 147 11.06 13.09 -13.11
C SER A 147 10.52 12.96 -14.53
N SER A 148 10.58 14.06 -15.26
CA SER A 148 10.36 14.19 -16.72
C SER A 148 11.15 13.17 -17.53
#